data_AF-A0A7J8N6I6-F1
#
_entry.id   AF-A0A7J8N6I6-F1
#
_cell.length_a   1.000
_cell.length_b   1.000
_cell.length_c   1.000
_cell.angle_alpha   90.00
_cell.angle_beta   90.00
_cell.angle_gamma   90.00
#
_symmetry.space_group_name_H-M   'P 1'
#
loop_
_entity.id
_entity.type
_entity.pdbx_description
1 polymer ?
#
loop_
_entity_poly.entity_id
_entity_poly.type
_entity_poly.pdbx_seq_one_letter_code
_entity_poly.pdbx_strand_id
1 'polypeptide(L)'
;VNFLKSKGIHDTDFPRLTFLCPQLFSSNFSTSEIEPVFDFLTTDLNATAQESRGLIVHCPYILFSDVEYCLKPTVEYLKGLGVEKLNEPSKQKAFLLNTRVDKLKAKIKFLRSIGLRYEEAAMVCARMPAIFGYNVEDNLRPKYEFLVGEMERSLEELKEFPQYFGFSLHKRIEPRHWHLKHRNVRIKLNRMLLGGDDRFYSKWK
;
A
#
# COMPACT_ATOMS: atom_id res chain seq x y z
N VAL A 1 -22.01 -1.57 -21.05
CA VAL A 1 -21.18 -0.47 -21.63
C VAL A 1 -21.76 0.90 -21.33
N ASN A 2 -22.98 1.24 -21.77
CA ASN A 2 -23.57 2.59 -21.58
C ASN A 2 -23.58 3.05 -20.11
N PHE A 3 -23.93 2.17 -19.18
CA PHE A 3 -23.87 2.47 -17.74
C PHE A 3 -22.47 2.88 -17.25
N LEU A 4 -21.42 2.17 -17.67
CA LEU A 4 -20.04 2.51 -17.29
C LEU A 4 -19.64 3.86 -17.89
N LYS A 5 -20.03 4.14 -19.13
CA LYS A 5 -19.82 5.45 -19.76
C LYS A 5 -20.55 6.57 -19.03
N SER A 6 -21.81 6.35 -18.60
CA SER A 6 -22.54 7.35 -17.82
C SER A 6 -21.94 7.60 -16.44
N LYS A 7 -21.20 6.63 -15.88
CA LYS A 7 -20.41 6.80 -14.65
C LYS A 7 -18.98 7.32 -14.91
N GLY A 8 -18.66 7.76 -16.13
CA GLY A 8 -17.40 8.43 -16.47
C GLY A 8 -16.26 7.50 -16.94
N ILE A 9 -16.51 6.22 -17.20
CA ILE A 9 -15.51 5.30 -17.78
C ILE A 9 -15.34 5.59 -19.27
N HIS A 10 -14.10 5.71 -19.74
CA HIS A 10 -13.78 6.08 -21.12
C HIS A 10 -13.56 4.85 -22.01
N ASP A 11 -13.71 5.02 -23.33
CA ASP A 11 -13.48 3.96 -24.32
C ASP A 11 -12.07 3.34 -24.21
N THR A 12 -11.08 4.13 -23.84
CA THR A 12 -9.69 3.69 -23.62
C THR A 12 -9.51 2.76 -22.42
N ASP A 13 -10.47 2.68 -21.50
CA ASP A 13 -10.40 1.85 -20.30
C ASP A 13 -10.93 0.43 -20.52
N PHE A 14 -11.85 0.27 -21.49
CA PHE A 14 -12.54 -1.00 -21.72
C PHE A 14 -11.60 -2.17 -22.04
N PRO A 15 -10.51 -2.04 -22.82
CA PRO A 15 -9.60 -3.16 -23.05
C PRO A 15 -9.06 -3.77 -21.75
N ARG A 16 -8.73 -2.92 -20.76
CA ARG A 16 -8.25 -3.37 -19.45
C ARG A 16 -9.38 -3.99 -18.61
N LEU A 17 -10.57 -3.38 -18.63
CA LEU A 17 -11.73 -3.91 -17.91
C LEU A 17 -12.16 -5.27 -18.48
N THR A 18 -12.19 -5.43 -19.80
CA THR A 18 -12.52 -6.69 -20.46
C THR A 18 -11.49 -7.77 -20.16
N PHE A 19 -10.21 -7.41 -20.12
CA PHE A 19 -9.14 -8.36 -19.79
C PHE A 19 -9.19 -8.83 -18.32
N LEU A 20 -9.39 -7.92 -17.37
CA LEU A 20 -9.37 -8.25 -15.94
C LEU A 20 -10.72 -8.69 -15.39
N CYS A 21 -11.82 -8.24 -15.98
CA CYS A 21 -13.18 -8.50 -15.51
C CYS A 21 -14.12 -8.82 -16.68
N PRO A 22 -13.86 -9.90 -17.45
CA PRO A 22 -14.70 -10.25 -18.61
C PRO A 22 -16.17 -10.46 -18.26
N GLN A 23 -16.47 -10.90 -17.03
CA GLN A 23 -17.83 -11.08 -16.51
C GLN A 23 -18.66 -9.79 -16.52
N LEU A 24 -18.01 -8.62 -16.43
CA LEU A 24 -18.65 -7.30 -16.50
C LEU A 24 -19.38 -7.07 -17.83
N PHE A 25 -19.02 -7.83 -18.86
CA PHE A 25 -19.53 -7.73 -20.23
C PHE A 25 -20.35 -8.95 -20.65
N SER A 26 -20.68 -9.83 -19.71
CA SER A 26 -21.56 -10.97 -19.96
C SER A 26 -23.01 -10.51 -20.19
N SER A 27 -23.77 -11.25 -21.00
CA SER A 27 -25.17 -10.92 -21.32
C SER A 27 -26.12 -10.99 -20.11
N ASN A 28 -25.75 -11.75 -19.08
CA ASN A 28 -26.51 -11.91 -17.85
C ASN A 28 -26.06 -10.96 -16.72
N PHE A 29 -25.07 -10.10 -16.97
CA PHE A 29 -24.56 -9.19 -15.94
C PHE A 29 -25.52 -8.03 -15.70
N SER A 30 -25.88 -7.79 -14.44
CA SER A 30 -26.76 -6.68 -14.05
C SER A 30 -25.95 -5.49 -13.54
N THR A 31 -26.25 -4.29 -14.04
CA THR A 31 -25.56 -3.06 -13.59
C THR A 31 -25.81 -2.76 -12.11
N SER A 32 -26.93 -3.23 -11.56
CA SER A 32 -27.25 -3.12 -10.13
C SER A 32 -26.24 -3.83 -9.23
N GLU A 33 -25.45 -4.77 -9.74
CA GLU A 33 -24.39 -5.47 -8.98
C GLU A 33 -23.20 -4.56 -8.66
N ILE A 34 -22.94 -3.55 -9.50
CA ILE A 34 -21.76 -2.66 -9.38
C ILE A 34 -22.14 -1.22 -9.06
N GLU A 35 -23.40 -0.85 -9.24
CA GLU A 35 -23.92 0.48 -8.93
C GLU A 35 -23.63 0.91 -7.48
N PRO A 36 -23.80 0.05 -6.44
CA PRO A 36 -23.46 0.41 -5.07
C PRO A 36 -21.99 0.81 -4.89
N VAL A 37 -21.05 0.26 -5.68
CA VAL A 37 -19.64 0.63 -5.61
C VAL A 37 -19.42 2.05 -6.15
N PHE A 38 -20.09 2.42 -7.24
CA PHE A 38 -20.01 3.80 -7.74
C PHE A 38 -20.58 4.79 -6.74
N ASP A 39 -21.72 4.46 -6.13
CA ASP A 39 -22.35 5.30 -5.13
C ASP A 39 -21.42 5.46 -3.93
N PHE A 40 -20.89 4.37 -3.39
CA PHE A 40 -19.88 4.38 -2.32
C PHE A 40 -18.67 5.27 -2.63
N LEU A 41 -18.10 5.16 -3.84
CA LEU A 41 -16.95 5.97 -4.24
C LEU A 41 -17.28 7.47 -4.21
N THR A 42 -18.50 7.84 -4.59
CA THR A 42 -18.95 9.23 -4.57
C THR A 42 -19.38 9.69 -3.17
N THR A 43 -20.13 8.90 -2.41
CA THR A 43 -20.73 9.31 -1.14
C THR A 43 -19.81 9.14 0.05
N ASP A 44 -19.18 7.98 0.20
CA ASP A 44 -18.42 7.61 1.40
C ASP A 44 -16.93 7.94 1.27
N LEU A 45 -16.40 7.80 0.05
CA LEU A 45 -15.02 8.14 -0.29
C LEU A 45 -14.86 9.59 -0.74
N ASN A 46 -15.96 10.27 -1.10
CA ASN A 46 -15.98 11.65 -1.62
C ASN A 46 -15.08 11.82 -2.86
N ALA A 47 -15.09 10.83 -3.75
CA ALA A 47 -14.33 10.84 -4.99
C ALA A 47 -15.14 11.48 -6.13
N THR A 48 -14.48 12.33 -6.92
CA THR A 48 -15.04 12.84 -8.18
C THR A 48 -15.16 11.71 -9.22
N ALA A 49 -15.93 11.92 -10.28
CA ALA A 49 -16.05 10.93 -11.36
C ALA A 49 -14.68 10.54 -11.96
N GLN A 50 -13.75 11.51 -12.09
CA GLN A 50 -12.40 11.26 -12.57
C GLN A 50 -11.58 10.41 -11.59
N GLU A 51 -11.72 10.67 -10.29
CA GLU A 51 -11.05 9.91 -9.24
C GLU A 51 -11.61 8.48 -9.14
N SER A 52 -12.93 8.32 -9.13
CA SER A 52 -13.60 7.02 -9.18
C SER A 52 -13.14 6.20 -10.38
N ARG A 53 -13.12 6.81 -11.58
CA ARG A 53 -12.56 6.18 -12.79
C ARG A 53 -11.12 5.73 -12.55
N GLY A 54 -10.26 6.59 -12.03
CA GLY A 54 -8.85 6.27 -11.79
C GLY A 54 -8.67 5.08 -10.84
N LEU A 55 -9.43 5.03 -9.75
CA LEU A 55 -9.42 3.92 -8.79
C LEU A 55 -9.88 2.61 -9.43
N ILE A 56 -10.99 2.64 -10.17
CA ILE A 56 -11.53 1.47 -10.88
C ILE A 56 -10.53 0.97 -11.93
N VAL A 57 -9.95 1.84 -12.75
CA VAL A 57 -8.98 1.42 -13.77
C VAL A 57 -7.73 0.82 -13.12
N HIS A 58 -7.29 1.35 -11.97
CA HIS A 58 -6.17 0.79 -11.23
C HIS A 58 -6.46 -0.60 -10.64
N CYS A 59 -7.65 -0.81 -10.09
CA CYS A 59 -8.10 -2.10 -9.56
C CYS A 59 -9.55 -2.41 -9.99
N PRO A 60 -9.78 -2.97 -11.19
CA PRO A 60 -11.13 -3.21 -11.70
C PRO A 60 -12.00 -4.10 -10.81
N TYR A 61 -11.35 -5.02 -10.08
CA TYR A 61 -12.01 -5.91 -9.12
C TYR A 61 -12.69 -5.17 -7.95
N ILE A 62 -12.40 -3.88 -7.73
CA ILE A 62 -13.13 -3.07 -6.74
C ILE A 62 -14.63 -3.01 -7.05
N LEU A 63 -15.02 -3.10 -8.33
CA LEU A 63 -16.42 -3.12 -8.76
C LEU A 63 -17.18 -4.32 -8.18
N PHE A 64 -16.50 -5.42 -7.88
CA PHE A 64 -17.10 -6.63 -7.33
C PHE A 64 -16.91 -6.74 -5.80
N SER A 65 -16.47 -5.66 -5.16
CA SER A 65 -16.29 -5.62 -3.71
C SER A 65 -17.61 -5.37 -3.01
N ASP A 66 -17.83 -6.09 -1.92
CA ASP A 66 -18.96 -5.82 -1.05
C ASP A 66 -18.79 -4.46 -0.34
N VAL A 67 -19.76 -3.57 -0.52
CA VAL A 67 -19.71 -2.21 0.04
C VAL A 67 -19.74 -2.24 1.57
N GLU A 68 -20.62 -3.04 2.17
CA GLU A 68 -20.88 -3.05 3.62
C GLU A 68 -19.85 -3.88 4.40
N TYR A 69 -19.37 -4.97 3.82
CA TYR A 69 -18.48 -5.91 4.49
C TYR A 69 -17.02 -5.83 4.03
N CYS A 70 -16.72 -5.04 3.00
CA CYS A 70 -15.35 -4.79 2.54
C CYS A 70 -15.05 -3.29 2.47
N LEU A 71 -15.69 -2.53 1.59
CA LEU A 71 -15.24 -1.18 1.24
C LEU A 71 -15.41 -0.17 2.38
N LYS A 72 -16.60 -0.06 2.99
CA LYS A 72 -16.88 0.84 4.11
C LYS A 72 -16.00 0.55 5.33
N PRO A 73 -15.94 -0.69 5.87
CA PRO A 73 -15.07 -1.01 6.98
C PRO A 73 -13.59 -0.72 6.69
N THR A 74 -13.17 -0.93 5.44
CA THR A 74 -11.78 -0.68 5.02
C THR A 74 -11.45 0.80 5.00
N VAL A 75 -12.33 1.64 4.46
CA VAL A 75 -12.15 3.10 4.49
C VAL A 75 -12.15 3.63 5.92
N GLU A 76 -13.10 3.20 6.75
CA GLU A 76 -13.16 3.59 8.16
C GLU A 76 -11.88 3.20 8.92
N TYR A 77 -11.43 1.95 8.72
CA TYR A 77 -10.20 1.47 9.35
C TYR A 77 -8.97 2.27 8.89
N LEU A 78 -8.81 2.51 7.58
CA LEU A 78 -7.69 3.27 7.04
C LEU A 78 -7.70 4.74 7.52
N LYS A 79 -8.88 5.39 7.53
CA LYS A 79 -9.06 6.73 8.10
C LYS A 79 -8.72 6.74 9.59
N GLY A 80 -9.16 5.73 10.35
CA GLY A 80 -8.86 5.59 11.77
C GLY A 80 -7.38 5.38 12.08
N LEU A 81 -6.59 4.84 11.14
CA LEU A 81 -5.14 4.79 11.25
C LEU A 81 -4.44 6.11 10.87
N GLY A 82 -5.16 7.08 10.31
CA GLY A 82 -4.60 8.34 9.80
C GLY A 82 -4.15 8.28 8.33
N VAL A 83 -4.63 7.31 7.54
CA VAL A 83 -4.36 7.28 6.09
C VAL A 83 -5.29 8.28 5.40
N GLU A 84 -4.70 9.31 4.81
CA GLU A 84 -5.42 10.40 4.15
C GLU A 84 -5.57 10.21 2.64
N LYS A 85 -6.43 11.02 2.03
CA LYS A 85 -6.57 11.16 0.57
C LYS A 85 -6.82 9.83 -0.16
N LEU A 86 -7.65 8.97 0.41
CA LEU A 86 -7.96 7.64 -0.13
C LEU A 86 -8.67 7.70 -1.50
N ASN A 87 -9.31 8.83 -1.81
CA ASN A 87 -9.94 9.13 -3.10
C ASN A 87 -8.93 9.39 -4.24
N GLU A 88 -7.75 9.94 -3.94
CA GLU A 88 -6.74 10.24 -4.98
C GLU A 88 -6.25 8.94 -5.65
N PRO A 89 -6.43 8.75 -6.95
CA PRO A 89 -6.16 7.48 -7.61
C PRO A 89 -4.69 7.07 -7.58
N SER A 90 -4.44 5.84 -7.14
CA SER A 90 -3.17 5.14 -7.36
C SER A 90 -3.40 3.64 -7.32
N LYS A 91 -2.52 2.85 -7.94
CA LYS A 91 -2.56 1.38 -7.84
C LYS A 91 -2.63 0.90 -6.40
N GLN A 92 -1.86 1.55 -5.53
CA GLN A 92 -1.79 1.22 -4.12
C GLN A 92 -3.11 1.50 -3.41
N LYS A 93 -3.66 2.72 -3.50
CA LYS A 93 -4.92 3.08 -2.83
C LYS A 93 -6.09 2.24 -3.33
N ALA A 94 -6.18 2.02 -4.65
CA ALA A 94 -7.22 1.17 -5.23
C ALA A 94 -7.15 -0.28 -4.69
N PHE A 95 -5.94 -0.83 -4.57
CA PHE A 95 -5.74 -2.15 -3.97
C PHE A 95 -6.08 -2.17 -2.46
N LEU A 96 -5.71 -1.12 -1.72
CA LEU A 96 -6.03 -1.02 -0.29
C LEU A 96 -7.53 -0.98 -0.03
N LEU A 97 -8.28 -0.19 -0.80
CA LEU A 97 -9.74 -0.11 -0.69
C LEU A 97 -10.42 -1.46 -0.93
N ASN A 98 -9.87 -2.27 -1.84
CA ASN A 98 -10.32 -3.63 -2.13
C ASN A 98 -9.72 -4.70 -1.18
N THR A 99 -9.05 -4.29 -0.09
CA THR A 99 -8.44 -5.23 0.86
C THR A 99 -9.21 -5.27 2.15
N ARG A 100 -9.77 -6.44 2.47
CA ARG A 100 -10.50 -6.66 3.74
C ARG A 100 -9.66 -6.29 4.97
N VAL A 101 -10.33 -5.71 5.96
CA VAL A 101 -9.73 -5.16 7.19
C VAL A 101 -8.90 -6.19 7.97
N ASP A 102 -9.28 -7.47 7.98
CA ASP A 102 -8.53 -8.54 8.66
C ASP A 102 -7.10 -8.66 8.12
N LYS A 103 -6.94 -8.56 6.79
CA LYS A 103 -5.62 -8.55 6.15
C LYS A 103 -4.82 -7.31 6.52
N LEU A 104 -5.46 -6.15 6.69
CA LEU A 104 -4.78 -4.92 7.10
C LEU A 104 -4.36 -4.97 8.57
N LYS A 105 -5.23 -5.49 9.45
CA LYS A 105 -4.95 -5.71 10.88
C LYS A 105 -3.75 -6.62 11.11
N ALA A 106 -3.46 -7.57 10.22
CA ALA A 106 -2.26 -8.39 10.31
C ALA A 106 -0.96 -7.58 10.37
N LYS A 107 -0.90 -6.42 9.70
CA LYS A 107 0.31 -5.56 9.67
C LYS A 107 0.47 -4.81 10.98
N ILE A 108 -0.64 -4.30 11.52
CA ILE A 108 -0.64 -3.70 12.86
C ILE A 108 -0.25 -4.76 13.91
N LYS A 109 -0.79 -5.99 13.83
CA LYS A 109 -0.41 -7.08 14.73
C LYS A 109 1.08 -7.40 14.66
N PHE A 110 1.66 -7.46 13.46
CA PHE A 110 3.09 -7.65 13.29
C PHE A 110 3.90 -6.51 13.91
N LEU A 111 3.59 -5.25 13.58
CA LEU A 111 4.29 -4.09 14.15
C LEU A 111 4.23 -4.07 15.69
N ARG A 112 3.09 -4.48 16.26
CA ARG A 112 2.94 -4.64 17.71
C ARG A 112 3.77 -5.81 18.26
N SER A 113 3.84 -6.93 17.56
CA SER A 113 4.64 -8.09 17.98
C SER A 113 6.15 -7.80 18.01
N ILE A 114 6.63 -6.82 17.23
CA ILE A 114 8.02 -6.37 17.26
C ILE A 114 8.26 -5.23 18.25
N GLY A 115 7.27 -4.90 19.10
CA GLY A 115 7.43 -3.96 20.23
C GLY A 115 6.83 -2.57 20.06
N LEU A 116 6.14 -2.26 18.96
CA LEU A 116 5.46 -0.95 18.82
C LEU A 116 4.13 -0.95 19.59
N ARG A 117 3.78 0.19 20.18
CA ARG A 117 2.41 0.44 20.64
C ARG A 117 1.46 0.57 19.46
N TYR A 118 0.15 0.49 19.72
CA TYR A 118 -0.85 0.55 18.67
C TYR A 118 -0.78 1.88 17.90
N GLU A 119 -0.62 2.99 18.61
CA GLU A 119 -0.55 4.35 18.06
C GLU A 119 0.70 4.52 17.18
N GLU A 120 1.81 3.93 17.60
CA GLU A 120 3.07 3.94 16.85
C GLU A 120 2.96 3.08 15.58
N ALA A 121 2.33 1.91 15.67
CA ALA A 121 2.07 1.06 14.53
C ALA A 121 1.12 1.75 13.53
N ALA A 122 0.07 2.41 14.02
CA ALA A 122 -0.86 3.19 13.21
C ALA A 122 -0.13 4.33 12.48
N MET A 123 0.70 5.10 13.19
CA MET A 123 1.52 6.16 12.61
C MET A 123 2.48 5.64 11.51
N VAL A 124 3.13 4.49 11.74
CA VAL A 124 3.99 3.84 10.75
C VAL A 124 3.20 3.48 9.49
N CYS A 125 2.02 2.88 9.66
CA CYS A 125 1.12 2.54 8.56
C CYS A 125 0.58 3.76 7.81
N ALA A 126 0.25 4.85 8.50
CA ALA A 126 -0.21 6.09 7.90
C ALA A 126 0.88 6.77 7.06
N ARG A 127 2.10 6.83 7.59
CA ARG A 127 3.26 7.43 6.89
C ARG A 127 3.78 6.58 5.75
N MET A 128 3.50 5.28 5.77
CA MET A 128 3.83 4.36 4.69
C MET A 128 2.70 3.34 4.45
N PRO A 129 1.62 3.73 3.75
CA PRO A 129 0.52 2.81 3.49
C PRO A 129 0.93 1.61 2.63
N ALA A 130 2.15 1.61 2.05
CA ALA A 130 2.64 0.53 1.18
C ALA A 130 2.93 -0.74 1.98
N ILE A 131 3.12 -0.60 3.29
CA ILE A 131 3.34 -1.71 4.21
C ILE A 131 2.21 -2.74 4.17
N PHE A 132 0.99 -2.32 3.87
CA PHE A 132 -0.17 -3.20 3.75
C PHE A 132 -0.11 -4.16 2.56
N GLY A 133 0.70 -3.84 1.55
CA GLY A 133 0.96 -4.72 0.41
C GLY A 133 2.10 -5.72 0.65
N TYR A 134 2.83 -5.61 1.76
CA TYR A 134 3.95 -6.50 2.05
C TYR A 134 3.52 -7.73 2.85
N ASN A 135 4.12 -8.87 2.50
CA ASN A 135 4.00 -10.10 3.27
C ASN A 135 4.77 -9.94 4.59
N VAL A 136 4.18 -10.40 5.69
CA VAL A 136 4.82 -10.34 7.01
C VAL A 136 6.05 -11.23 7.05
N GLU A 137 5.92 -12.49 6.66
CA GLU A 137 6.98 -13.50 6.79
C GLU A 137 8.04 -13.38 5.70
N ASP A 138 7.65 -13.03 4.47
CA ASP A 138 8.60 -12.99 3.34
C ASP A 138 9.28 -11.62 3.16
N ASN A 139 8.82 -10.58 3.85
CA ASN A 139 9.33 -9.21 3.65
C ASN A 139 9.53 -8.45 4.96
N LEU A 140 8.49 -8.28 5.77
CA LEU A 140 8.59 -7.41 6.95
C LEU A 140 9.48 -8.02 8.03
N ARG A 141 9.27 -9.29 8.38
CA ARG A 141 10.02 -9.98 9.43
C ARG A 141 11.51 -10.12 9.11
N PRO A 142 11.93 -10.62 7.94
CA PRO A 142 13.36 -10.77 7.66
C PRO A 142 14.11 -9.44 7.67
N LYS A 143 13.47 -8.36 7.20
CA LYS A 143 14.04 -7.02 7.25
C LYS A 143 14.11 -6.49 8.69
N TYR A 144 13.08 -6.71 9.49
CA TYR A 144 13.12 -6.34 10.90
C TYR A 144 14.24 -7.08 11.65
N GLU A 145 14.35 -8.39 11.47
CA GLU A 145 15.38 -9.22 12.10
C GLU A 145 16.78 -8.77 11.68
N PHE A 146 17.00 -8.48 10.40
CA PHE A 146 18.27 -7.92 9.93
C PHE A 146 18.57 -6.55 10.54
N LEU A 147 17.56 -5.68 10.69
CA LEU A 147 17.72 -4.35 11.29
C LEU A 147 18.19 -4.42 12.74
N VAL A 148 17.58 -5.29 13.55
CA VAL A 148 17.89 -5.35 14.99
C VAL A 148 19.07 -6.28 15.30
N GLY A 149 19.19 -7.40 14.58
CA GLY A 149 20.24 -8.39 14.79
C GLY A 149 21.56 -7.98 14.13
N GLU A 150 21.59 -7.93 12.80
CA GLU A 150 22.83 -7.71 12.04
C GLU A 150 23.28 -6.25 12.06
N MET A 151 22.33 -5.32 11.93
CA MET A 151 22.62 -3.88 11.90
C MET A 151 22.67 -3.24 13.29
N GLU A 152 22.22 -3.95 14.33
CA GLU A 152 22.18 -3.48 15.72
C GLU A 152 21.52 -2.09 15.84
N ARG A 153 20.38 -1.91 15.18
CA ARG A 153 19.61 -0.65 15.18
C ARG A 153 18.34 -0.76 16.01
N SER A 154 17.90 0.39 16.52
CA SER A 154 16.69 0.47 17.33
C SER A 154 15.43 0.58 16.48
N LEU A 155 14.30 0.20 17.08
CA LEU A 155 12.96 0.43 16.53
C LEU A 155 12.64 1.92 16.31
N GLU A 156 13.31 2.83 17.04
CA GLU A 156 13.14 4.27 16.83
C GLU A 156 13.53 4.69 15.42
N GLU A 157 14.61 4.16 14.86
CA GLU A 157 15.00 4.45 13.48
C GLU A 157 13.97 3.92 12.47
N LEU A 158 13.31 2.79 12.78
CA LEU A 158 12.25 2.24 11.96
C LEU A 158 11.00 3.12 11.99
N LYS A 159 10.64 3.66 13.17
CA LYS A 159 9.54 4.63 13.31
C LYS A 159 9.85 5.92 12.56
N GLU A 160 11.09 6.41 12.60
CA GLU A 160 11.52 7.59 11.85
C GLU A 160 11.47 7.36 10.33
N PHE A 161 11.81 6.15 9.87
CA PHE A 161 11.92 5.81 8.45
C PHE A 161 11.26 4.47 8.08
N PRO A 162 9.91 4.39 8.08
CA PRO A 162 9.18 3.18 7.72
C PRO A 162 9.51 2.63 6.32
N GLN A 163 9.90 3.53 5.40
CA GLN A 163 10.29 3.19 4.03
C GLN A 163 11.45 2.20 3.95
N TYR A 164 12.15 1.96 5.06
CA TYR A 164 13.06 0.82 5.24
C TYR A 164 12.48 -0.49 4.67
N PHE A 165 11.21 -0.82 4.99
CA PHE A 165 10.55 -2.03 4.49
C PHE A 165 10.34 -2.04 2.97
N GLY A 166 10.42 -0.89 2.30
CA GLY A 166 10.28 -0.77 0.86
C GLY A 166 11.55 -1.13 0.08
N PHE A 167 12.72 -1.13 0.72
CA PHE A 167 13.97 -1.47 0.04
C PHE A 167 14.21 -2.98 0.00
N SER A 168 14.90 -3.45 -1.04
CA SER A 168 15.32 -4.85 -1.13
C SER A 168 16.35 -5.16 -0.05
N LEU A 169 16.13 -6.26 0.68
CA LEU A 169 17.05 -6.74 1.70
C LEU A 169 18.42 -7.05 1.07
N HIS A 170 18.46 -8.02 0.16
CA HIS A 170 19.70 -8.51 -0.45
C HIS A 170 20.32 -7.57 -1.49
N LYS A 171 19.52 -6.76 -2.20
CA LYS A 171 20.06 -5.88 -3.26
C LYS A 171 20.44 -4.48 -2.77
N ARG A 172 20.01 -4.08 -1.57
CA ARG A 172 20.23 -2.70 -1.10
C ARG A 172 20.55 -2.56 0.38
N ILE A 173 19.78 -3.19 1.26
CA ILE A 173 19.99 -3.05 2.70
C ILE A 173 21.29 -3.72 3.12
N GLU A 174 21.46 -5.01 2.81
CA GLU A 174 22.64 -5.79 3.18
C GLU A 174 23.94 -5.23 2.57
N PRO A 175 24.06 -5.02 1.24
CA PRO A 175 25.32 -4.59 0.65
C PRO A 175 25.79 -3.25 1.22
N ARG A 176 24.86 -2.33 1.44
CA ARG A 176 25.16 -1.01 2.00
C ARG A 176 25.49 -1.07 3.49
N HIS A 177 24.86 -1.98 4.25
CA HIS A 177 25.19 -2.17 5.66
C HIS A 177 26.63 -2.66 5.78
N TRP A 178 26.96 -3.74 5.07
CA TRP A 178 28.29 -4.33 5.11
C TRP A 178 29.35 -3.36 4.60
N HIS A 179 29.09 -2.63 3.52
CA HIS A 179 30.02 -1.62 3.00
C HIS A 179 30.41 -0.55 4.03
N LEU A 180 29.43 -0.08 4.83
CA LEU A 180 29.64 0.90 5.89
C LEU A 180 30.30 0.27 7.13
N LYS A 181 29.90 -0.96 7.50
CA LYS A 181 30.44 -1.68 8.66
C LYS A 181 31.95 -1.93 8.52
N HIS A 182 32.41 -2.36 7.33
CA HIS A 182 33.84 -2.54 7.05
C HIS A 182 34.67 -1.24 7.16
N ARG A 183 34.00 -0.08 7.13
CA ARG A 183 34.62 1.25 7.24
C ARG A 183 34.39 1.90 8.61
N ASN A 184 33.76 1.19 9.54
CA ASN A 184 33.36 1.71 10.84
C ASN A 184 32.49 2.99 10.73
N VAL A 185 31.66 3.10 9.67
CA VAL A 185 30.77 4.24 9.45
C VAL A 185 29.35 3.88 9.87
N ARG A 186 28.71 4.72 10.69
CA ARG A 186 27.29 4.61 11.03
C ARG A 186 26.55 5.89 10.63
N ILE A 187 25.48 5.72 9.84
CA ILE A 187 24.63 6.83 9.36
C ILE A 187 23.14 6.46 9.47
N LYS A 188 22.26 7.46 9.51
CA LYS A 188 20.79 7.25 9.53
C LYS A 188 20.29 6.42 8.33
N LEU A 189 19.25 5.60 8.54
CA LEU A 189 18.68 4.70 7.52
C LEU A 189 18.29 5.43 6.23
N ASN A 190 17.67 6.61 6.34
CA ASN A 190 17.27 7.40 5.19
C ASN A 190 18.46 7.82 4.30
N ARG A 191 19.59 8.23 4.92
CA ARG A 191 20.84 8.56 4.21
C ARG A 191 21.49 7.32 3.61
N MET A 192 21.38 6.19 4.28
CA MET A 192 21.89 4.92 3.80
C MET A 192 21.12 4.41 2.58
N LEU A 193 19.80 4.58 2.52
CA LEU A 193 18.95 3.83 1.57
C LEU A 193 18.38 4.69 0.43
N LEU A 194 18.09 5.98 0.63
CA LEU A 194 17.40 6.80 -0.39
C LEU A 194 18.26 7.09 -1.63
N GLY A 195 19.57 7.36 -1.46
CA GLY A 195 20.45 7.69 -2.58
C GLY A 195 20.68 6.53 -3.54
N GLY A 196 20.91 6.81 -4.82
CA GLY A 196 21.36 5.80 -5.81
C GLY A 196 22.73 5.21 -5.47
N ASP A 197 23.05 4.05 -6.06
CA ASP A 197 24.26 3.28 -5.72
C ASP A 197 25.55 4.07 -5.97
N ASP A 198 25.71 4.67 -7.16
CA ASP A 198 26.93 5.44 -7.50
C ASP A 198 27.23 6.53 -6.48
N ARG A 199 26.18 7.27 -6.07
CA ARG A 199 26.29 8.33 -5.08
C ARG A 199 26.62 7.79 -3.69
N PHE A 200 26.04 6.66 -3.32
CA PHE A 200 26.28 6.04 -2.03
C PHE A 200 27.71 5.53 -1.90
N TYR A 201 28.16 4.72 -2.87
CA TYR A 201 29.50 4.11 -2.83
C TYR A 201 30.62 5.12 -3.08
N SER A 202 30.39 6.15 -3.90
CA SER A 202 31.37 7.22 -4.10
C SER A 202 31.58 8.09 -2.85
N LYS A 203 30.55 8.25 -2.02
CA LYS A 203 30.61 9.09 -0.82
C LYS A 203 31.32 8.41 0.35
N TRP A 204 31.23 7.09 0.45
CA TRP A 204 31.77 6.31 1.57
C TRP A 204 32.86 5.37 1.06
N LYS A 205 33.93 5.91 0.49
CA LYS A 205 35.05 5.12 -0.05
C LYS A 205 35.87 4.44 1.03
#